data_AF-A0A946B1W4-F1
#
_entry.id   AF-A0A946B1W4-F1
#
_cell.length_a   1.000
_cell.length_b   1.000
_cell.length_c   1.000
_cell.angle_alpha   90.00
_cell.angle_beta   90.00
_cell.angle_gamma   90.00
#
_symmetry.space_group_name_H-M   'P 1'
#
loop_
_entity.id
_entity.type
_entity.pdbx_description
1 polymer ?
#
loop_
_entity_poly.entity_id
_entity_poly.type
_entity_poly.pdbx_seq_one_letter_code
_entity_poly.pdbx_strand_id
1 'polypeptide(L)'
;MDGFAEVPIGPGFVVKLTDPIAQAPHAGTASANPSPNEPIRVGDAGVALLWPFLTRFFDQIGLLEEDNFLGADAKARGVMLIHYLVMESTVAEAPQLTLPKILCGVPLETVVPLQINLTEQERSISEELLSAMCKHWPPLNSSSTASLRKTFLQRRGSLIETEPNIHTLNVSSAPYDMLLDQLPWQIGTIRLGFMPAPMTVHWGGH
;
A
#
# COMPACT_ATOMS: atom_id res chain seq x y z
N MET A 1 -48.38 -41.08 -23.39
CA MET A 1 -48.79 -41.36 -22.00
C MET A 1 -47.58 -41.06 -21.15
N ASP A 2 -47.44 -39.81 -20.73
CA ASP A 2 -46.47 -39.42 -19.72
C ASP A 2 -47.15 -38.36 -18.87
N GLY A 3 -47.42 -38.72 -17.63
CA GLY A 3 -48.10 -37.90 -16.65
C GLY A 3 -47.11 -37.03 -15.91
N PHE A 4 -47.52 -35.80 -15.59
CA PHE A 4 -47.06 -35.10 -14.41
C PHE A 4 -48.27 -34.54 -13.67
N ALA A 5 -48.29 -34.83 -12.38
CA ALA A 5 -49.38 -34.61 -11.46
C ALA A 5 -49.61 -33.12 -11.17
N GLU A 6 -50.88 -32.77 -11.02
CA GLU A 6 -51.35 -31.51 -10.45
C GLU A 6 -50.93 -31.38 -8.98
N VAL A 7 -50.53 -30.19 -8.56
CA VAL A 7 -50.44 -29.80 -7.15
C VAL A 7 -51.40 -28.62 -6.93
N PRO A 8 -52.34 -28.70 -5.97
CA PRO A 8 -53.38 -27.70 -5.78
C PRO A 8 -52.86 -26.50 -4.98
N ILE A 9 -53.09 -25.29 -5.49
CA ILE A 9 -52.87 -24.06 -4.73
C ILE A 9 -54.21 -23.62 -4.12
N GLY A 10 -54.26 -23.63 -2.79
CA GLY A 10 -55.40 -23.18 -1.99
C GLY A 10 -55.71 -21.68 -2.15
N PRO A 11 -56.80 -21.20 -1.53
CA PRO A 11 -57.63 -20.17 -2.11
C PRO A 11 -57.31 -18.76 -1.62
N GLY A 12 -57.52 -17.81 -2.53
CA GLY A 12 -57.95 -16.46 -2.18
C GLY A 12 -56.89 -15.39 -2.33
N PHE A 13 -56.82 -14.76 -3.51
CA PHE A 13 -57.18 -13.34 -3.62
C PHE A 13 -57.28 -12.93 -5.10
N VAL A 14 -58.33 -12.19 -5.43
CA VAL A 14 -58.63 -11.66 -6.76
C VAL A 14 -58.01 -10.27 -6.88
N VAL A 15 -57.20 -10.00 -7.90
CA VAL A 15 -56.72 -8.64 -8.17
C VAL A 15 -57.56 -8.02 -9.30
N LYS A 16 -58.35 -7.00 -8.96
CA LYS A 16 -59.03 -6.14 -9.92
C LYS A 16 -58.07 -5.07 -10.44
N LEU A 17 -58.08 -4.90 -11.76
CA LEU A 17 -57.44 -3.85 -12.52
C LEU A 17 -58.26 -2.55 -12.42
N THR A 18 -57.70 -1.46 -11.91
CA THR A 18 -58.09 -0.05 -12.21
C THR A 18 -57.02 0.93 -11.67
N ASP A 19 -56.54 1.81 -12.55
CA ASP A 19 -55.60 2.95 -12.36
C ASP A 19 -56.14 4.09 -11.44
N PRO A 20 -55.47 5.26 -11.23
CA PRO A 20 -54.07 5.69 -11.47
C PRO A 20 -53.36 6.43 -10.30
N ILE A 21 -52.02 6.52 -10.41
CA ILE A 21 -51.08 7.58 -9.95
C ILE A 21 -51.27 8.18 -8.53
N ALA A 22 -50.42 7.75 -7.60
CA ALA A 22 -50.03 8.55 -6.43
C ALA A 22 -48.51 8.39 -6.18
N GLN A 23 -47.77 9.51 -6.26
CA GLN A 23 -46.35 9.60 -5.93
C GLN A 23 -46.13 9.63 -4.41
N ALA A 24 -45.18 8.82 -3.94
CA ALA A 24 -44.46 8.96 -2.67
C ALA A 24 -43.13 8.16 -2.74
N PRO A 25 -42.13 8.45 -1.89
CA PRO A 25 -40.76 8.73 -2.28
C PRO A 25 -39.90 7.50 -2.54
N HIS A 26 -39.04 7.58 -3.57
CA HIS A 26 -37.95 6.63 -3.73
C HIS A 26 -36.83 6.99 -2.75
N ALA A 27 -36.62 6.10 -1.78
CA ALA A 27 -35.42 6.03 -0.97
C ALA A 27 -34.21 5.91 -1.91
N GLY A 28 -33.44 6.98 -2.03
CA GLY A 28 -32.15 6.97 -2.71
C GLY A 28 -31.16 6.16 -1.90
N THR A 29 -30.86 4.94 -2.35
CA THR A 29 -29.62 4.26 -1.98
C THR A 29 -28.50 5.01 -2.68
N ALA A 30 -27.79 5.85 -1.93
CA ALA A 30 -26.64 6.56 -2.44
C ALA A 30 -25.58 5.55 -2.87
N SER A 31 -25.38 5.42 -4.18
CA SER A 31 -24.18 4.86 -4.78
C SER A 31 -23.01 5.75 -4.37
N ALA A 32 -22.30 5.36 -3.32
CA ALA A 32 -21.07 6.04 -2.91
C ALA A 32 -19.95 5.63 -3.88
N ASN A 33 -19.86 6.32 -5.01
CA ASN A 33 -18.59 6.39 -5.72
C ASN A 33 -17.64 7.20 -4.83
N PRO A 34 -16.44 6.68 -4.48
CA PRO A 34 -15.47 7.47 -3.74
C PRO A 34 -15.09 8.69 -4.58
N SER A 35 -15.20 9.88 -3.98
CA SER A 35 -14.76 11.13 -4.59
C SER A 35 -13.26 11.06 -4.93
N PRO A 36 -12.80 11.65 -6.05
CA PRO A 36 -11.43 11.54 -6.57
C PRO A 36 -10.34 12.25 -5.74
N ASN A 37 -10.47 12.26 -4.42
CA ASN A 37 -9.49 12.84 -3.50
C ASN A 37 -9.59 12.24 -2.08
N GLU A 38 -10.15 11.03 -1.94
CA GLU A 38 -10.24 10.39 -0.62
C GLU A 38 -8.86 9.83 -0.20
N PRO A 39 -8.35 10.19 1.00
CA PRO A 39 -7.05 9.71 1.44
C PRO A 39 -7.01 8.19 1.59
N ILE A 40 -6.08 7.52 0.91
CA ILE A 40 -5.86 6.08 1.04
C ILE A 40 -5.06 5.81 2.32
N ARG A 41 -5.62 5.03 3.25
CA ARG A 41 -4.94 4.69 4.51
C ARG A 41 -3.89 3.61 4.28
N VAL A 42 -2.71 3.81 4.87
CA VAL A 42 -1.60 2.86 4.81
C VAL A 42 -1.05 2.58 6.21
N GLY A 43 -0.53 1.38 6.43
CA GLY A 43 0.02 0.91 7.72
C GLY A 43 1.55 0.90 7.77
N ASP A 44 2.18 1.19 6.65
CA ASP A 44 3.60 1.07 6.37
C ASP A 44 4.21 2.40 5.90
N ALA A 45 3.59 3.54 6.24
CA ALA A 45 4.02 4.88 5.81
C ALA A 45 5.48 5.20 6.17
N GLY A 46 6.02 4.54 7.20
CA GLY A 46 7.39 4.70 7.64
C GLY A 46 8.42 4.11 6.69
N VAL A 47 8.01 3.29 5.72
CA VAL A 47 8.85 2.82 4.62
C VAL A 47 9.49 3.96 3.83
N ALA A 48 8.89 5.16 3.87
CA ALA A 48 9.48 6.38 3.34
C ALA A 48 10.90 6.60 3.86
N LEU A 49 11.23 6.20 5.09
CA LEU A 49 12.59 6.33 5.63
C LEU A 49 13.64 5.48 4.91
N LEU A 50 13.23 4.42 4.21
CA LEU A 50 14.12 3.53 3.47
C LEU A 50 14.51 4.07 2.09
N TRP A 51 13.88 5.15 1.63
CA TRP A 51 14.01 5.64 0.25
C TRP A 51 15.45 5.80 -0.26
N PRO A 52 16.44 6.29 0.52
CA PRO A 52 17.80 6.46 0.00
C PRO A 52 18.50 5.14 -0.32
N PHE A 53 18.01 4.04 0.25
CA PHE A 53 18.60 2.71 0.12
C PHE A 53 17.94 1.86 -0.97
N LEU A 54 16.72 2.21 -1.41
CA LEU A 54 15.89 1.33 -2.25
C LEU A 54 16.52 1.04 -3.63
N THR A 55 17.13 2.02 -4.29
CA THR A 55 17.77 1.78 -5.61
C THR A 55 18.90 0.77 -5.47
N ARG A 56 19.82 0.99 -4.53
CA ARG A 56 20.95 0.07 -4.28
C ARG A 56 20.47 -1.30 -3.82
N PHE A 57 19.42 -1.35 -3.00
CA PHE A 57 18.81 -2.60 -2.54
C PHE A 57 18.34 -3.46 -3.72
N PHE A 58 17.60 -2.87 -4.65
CA PHE A 58 17.10 -3.59 -5.82
C PHE A 58 18.21 -3.98 -6.80
N ASP A 59 19.22 -3.12 -6.96
CA ASP A 59 20.43 -3.42 -7.76
C ASP A 59 21.19 -4.62 -7.19
N GLN A 60 21.45 -4.66 -5.87
CA GLN A 60 22.16 -5.77 -5.22
C GLN A 60 21.40 -7.11 -5.29
N ILE A 61 20.09 -7.08 -5.39
CA ILE A 61 19.25 -8.28 -5.60
C ILE A 61 19.25 -8.71 -7.07
N GLY A 62 19.63 -7.82 -8.00
CA GLY A 62 19.61 -8.06 -9.43
C GLY A 62 18.24 -7.83 -10.06
N LEU A 63 17.46 -6.88 -9.53
CA LEU A 63 16.16 -6.48 -10.11
C LEU A 63 16.28 -5.32 -11.09
N LEU A 64 17.41 -4.63 -11.09
CA LEU A 64 17.66 -3.45 -11.91
C LEU A 64 18.74 -3.70 -12.98
N GLU A 65 18.65 -2.95 -14.08
CA GLU A 65 19.70 -2.71 -15.06
C GLU A 65 19.67 -1.21 -15.41
N GLU A 66 20.82 -0.54 -15.32
CA GLU A 66 20.91 0.92 -15.53
C GLU A 66 19.85 1.73 -14.76
N ASP A 67 19.68 1.46 -13.45
CA ASP A 67 18.67 2.05 -12.56
C ASP A 67 17.20 1.81 -12.93
N ASN A 68 16.93 0.92 -13.90
CA ASN A 68 15.58 0.56 -14.34
C ASN A 68 15.25 -0.89 -13.98
N PHE A 69 14.02 -1.17 -13.57
CA PHE A 69 13.58 -2.54 -13.33
C PHE A 69 13.63 -3.39 -14.62
N LEU A 70 14.09 -4.64 -14.50
CA LEU A 70 14.19 -5.63 -15.58
C LEU A 70 12.83 -6.11 -16.17
N GLY A 71 11.73 -5.43 -15.85
CA GLY A 71 10.39 -5.73 -16.33
C GLY A 71 9.34 -5.80 -15.22
N ALA A 72 8.13 -6.23 -15.60
CA ALA A 72 6.97 -6.26 -14.71
C ALA A 72 7.17 -7.24 -13.53
N ASP A 73 7.77 -8.41 -13.78
CA ASP A 73 8.04 -9.40 -12.72
C ASP A 73 9.03 -8.87 -11.69
N ALA A 74 10.09 -8.17 -12.14
CA ALA A 74 11.06 -7.53 -11.26
C ALA A 74 10.42 -6.41 -10.43
N LYS A 75 9.54 -5.60 -11.03
CA LYS A 75 8.74 -4.60 -10.29
C LYS A 75 7.84 -5.25 -9.24
N ALA A 76 7.07 -6.26 -9.63
CA ALA A 76 6.17 -6.97 -8.71
C ALA A 76 6.95 -7.64 -7.57
N ARG A 77 8.16 -8.15 -7.86
CA ARG A 77 9.10 -8.67 -6.86
C ARG A 77 9.58 -7.57 -5.91
N GLY A 78 9.98 -6.41 -6.44
CA GLY A 78 10.39 -5.24 -5.66
C GLY A 78 9.29 -4.77 -4.69
N VAL A 79 8.04 -4.75 -5.14
CA VAL A 79 6.86 -4.42 -4.31
C VAL A 79 6.78 -5.34 -3.09
N MET A 80 6.87 -6.66 -3.29
CA MET A 80 6.82 -7.63 -2.19
C MET A 80 8.06 -7.60 -1.29
N LEU A 81 9.23 -7.24 -1.83
CA LEU A 81 10.45 -7.07 -1.03
C LEU A 81 10.39 -5.82 -0.15
N ILE A 82 9.80 -4.71 -0.63
CA ILE A 82 9.52 -3.55 0.24
C ILE A 82 8.59 -3.94 1.38
N HIS A 83 7.51 -4.67 1.08
CA HIS A 83 6.61 -5.20 2.13
C HIS A 83 7.38 -6.06 3.14
N TYR A 84 8.25 -6.95 2.67
CA TYR A 84 9.08 -7.77 3.54
C TYR A 84 10.02 -6.96 4.44
N LEU A 85 10.66 -5.90 3.91
CA LEU A 85 11.52 -5.01 4.71
C LEU A 85 10.77 -4.43 5.93
N VAL A 86 9.50 -4.06 5.74
CA VAL A 86 8.68 -3.41 6.77
C VAL A 86 8.00 -4.41 7.70
N MET A 87 7.38 -5.45 7.13
CA MET A 87 6.49 -6.37 7.85
C MET A 87 7.18 -7.66 8.30
N GLU A 88 8.38 -7.96 7.77
CA GLU A 88 9.07 -9.24 7.97
C GLU A 88 8.19 -10.44 7.60
N SER A 89 7.29 -10.26 6.64
CA SER A 89 6.33 -11.26 6.18
C SER A 89 6.47 -11.47 4.68
N THR A 90 6.42 -12.73 4.24
CA THR A 90 6.41 -13.10 2.83
C THR A 90 5.01 -13.15 2.23
N VAL A 91 3.99 -12.87 3.04
CA VAL A 91 2.58 -12.79 2.66
C VAL A 91 2.08 -11.38 2.96
N ALA A 92 1.33 -10.81 2.02
CA ALA A 92 0.74 -9.49 2.11
C ALA A 92 -0.77 -9.53 1.85
N GLU A 93 -1.47 -8.57 2.42
CA GLU A 93 -2.82 -8.19 1.98
C GLU A 93 -2.71 -7.08 0.92
N ALA A 94 -3.60 -7.08 -0.07
CA ALA A 94 -3.55 -6.11 -1.17
C ALA A 94 -3.43 -4.63 -0.72
N PRO A 95 -4.13 -4.16 0.34
CA PRO A 95 -3.98 -2.79 0.82
C PRO A 95 -2.57 -2.44 1.33
N GLN A 96 -1.84 -3.43 1.87
CA GLN A 96 -0.47 -3.26 2.37
C GLN A 96 0.52 -3.00 1.23
N LEU A 97 0.17 -3.34 -0.01
CA LEU A 97 1.03 -3.14 -1.18
C LEU A 97 0.82 -1.80 -1.87
N THR A 98 -0.06 -0.93 -1.36
CA THR A 98 -0.37 0.38 -1.95
C THR A 98 0.89 1.26 -2.05
N LEU A 99 1.55 1.53 -0.93
CA LEU A 99 2.75 2.36 -0.90
C LEU A 99 3.96 1.67 -1.55
N PRO A 100 4.20 0.37 -1.35
CA PRO A 100 5.21 -0.37 -2.10
C PRO A 100 5.06 -0.27 -3.63
N LYS A 101 3.83 -0.35 -4.15
CA LYS A 101 3.54 -0.16 -5.59
C LYS A 101 3.98 1.22 -6.08
N ILE A 102 3.59 2.27 -5.37
CA ILE A 102 3.97 3.65 -5.70
C ILE A 102 5.49 3.79 -5.74
N LEU A 103 6.19 3.30 -4.71
CA LEU A 103 7.64 3.38 -4.64
C LEU A 103 8.30 2.66 -5.81
N CYS A 104 7.81 1.48 -6.22
CA CYS A 104 8.33 0.75 -7.38
C CYS A 104 7.83 1.28 -8.76
N GLY A 105 7.03 2.35 -8.79
CA GLY A 105 6.43 2.87 -10.01
C GLY A 105 5.50 1.86 -10.70
N VAL A 106 4.72 1.15 -9.90
CA VAL A 106 3.67 0.21 -10.32
C VAL A 106 2.32 0.90 -10.16
N PRO A 107 1.47 1.00 -11.21
CA PRO A 107 0.12 1.55 -11.08
C PRO A 107 -0.71 0.80 -10.03
N LEU A 108 -1.53 1.51 -9.25
CA LEU A 108 -2.26 0.95 -8.11
C LEU A 108 -3.21 -0.19 -8.51
N GLU A 109 -3.82 -0.09 -9.68
CA GLU A 109 -4.70 -1.07 -10.31
C GLU A 109 -4.00 -2.35 -10.78
N THR A 110 -2.66 -2.32 -10.89
CA THR A 110 -1.88 -3.49 -11.33
C THR A 110 -1.99 -4.61 -10.30
N VAL A 111 -2.38 -5.81 -10.74
CA VAL A 111 -2.37 -7.00 -9.90
C VAL A 111 -0.93 -7.47 -9.74
N VAL A 112 -0.50 -7.63 -8.49
CA VAL A 112 0.81 -8.16 -8.12
C VAL A 112 0.63 -9.39 -7.23
N PRO A 113 1.61 -10.32 -7.16
CA PRO A 113 1.56 -11.43 -6.23
C PRO A 113 1.42 -10.93 -4.79
N LEU A 114 0.60 -11.63 -4.00
CA LEU A 114 0.43 -11.38 -2.56
C LEU A 114 1.32 -12.25 -1.68
N GLN A 115 2.12 -13.10 -2.31
CA GLN A 115 3.05 -14.00 -1.62
C GLN A 115 4.31 -14.17 -2.45
N ILE A 116 5.44 -14.28 -1.76
CA ILE A 116 6.74 -14.62 -2.35
C ILE A 116 7.44 -15.73 -1.58
N ASN A 117 8.29 -16.48 -2.26
CA ASN A 117 9.32 -17.29 -1.62
C ASN A 117 10.62 -16.51 -1.65
N LEU A 118 11.19 -16.17 -0.50
CA LEU A 118 12.48 -15.47 -0.43
C LEU A 118 13.62 -16.44 -0.68
N THR A 119 14.59 -15.98 -1.47
CA THR A 119 15.93 -16.56 -1.52
C THR A 119 16.72 -16.17 -0.27
N GLU A 120 17.78 -16.92 0.04
CA GLU A 120 18.68 -16.57 1.14
C GLU A 120 19.40 -15.24 0.90
N GLN A 121 19.75 -14.95 -0.36
CA GLN A 121 20.36 -13.68 -0.75
C GLN A 121 19.42 -12.49 -0.46
N GLU A 122 18.15 -12.57 -0.86
CA GLU A 122 17.17 -11.50 -0.60
C GLU A 122 16.95 -11.29 0.91
N ARG A 123 16.92 -12.37 1.70
CA ARG A 123 16.82 -12.30 3.16
C ARG A 123 18.04 -11.59 3.76
N SER A 124 19.26 -11.99 3.37
CA SER A 124 20.51 -11.39 3.86
C SER A 124 20.57 -9.91 3.53
N ILE A 125 20.37 -9.53 2.26
CA ILE A 125 20.46 -8.14 1.80
C ILE A 125 19.39 -7.28 2.49
N SER A 126 18.19 -7.81 2.72
CA SER A 126 17.12 -7.10 3.45
C SER A 126 17.52 -6.79 4.89
N GLU A 127 18.12 -7.75 5.58
CA GLU A 127 18.57 -7.57 6.96
C GLU A 127 19.80 -6.65 7.05
N GLU A 128 20.72 -6.76 6.08
CA GLU A 128 21.89 -5.86 5.95
C GLU A 128 21.46 -4.40 5.75
N LEU A 129 20.47 -4.13 4.91
CA LEU A 129 19.92 -2.79 4.70
C LEU A 129 19.41 -2.19 6.01
N LEU A 130 18.57 -2.93 6.73
CA LEU A 130 17.96 -2.45 7.97
C LEU A 130 19.01 -2.29 9.08
N SER A 131 19.99 -3.20 9.15
CA SER A 131 21.13 -3.08 10.06
C SER A 131 21.97 -1.84 9.74
N ALA A 132 22.21 -1.55 8.47
CA ALA A 132 22.93 -0.36 8.03
C ALA A 132 22.16 0.92 8.39
N MET A 133 20.83 0.94 8.22
CA MET A 133 19.98 2.06 8.64
C MET A 133 20.10 2.30 10.16
N CYS A 134 20.01 1.26 10.99
CA CYS A 134 20.21 1.38 12.43
C CYS A 134 21.59 1.96 12.76
N LYS A 135 22.66 1.48 12.13
CA LYS A 135 24.04 1.95 12.36
C LYS A 135 24.25 3.41 11.95
N HIS A 136 23.61 3.84 10.86
CA HIS A 136 23.76 5.20 10.35
C HIS A 136 22.87 6.22 11.07
N TRP A 137 21.84 5.79 11.80
CA TRP A 137 20.98 6.66 12.59
C TRP A 137 21.37 6.58 14.07
N PRO A 138 22.13 7.55 14.62
CA PRO A 138 22.80 7.39 15.91
C PRO A 138 21.89 6.98 17.09
N PRO A 139 20.66 7.51 17.24
CA PRO A 139 19.71 7.05 18.27
C PRO A 139 19.34 5.57 18.19
N LEU A 140 19.47 4.94 17.02
CA LEU A 140 19.10 3.55 16.78
C LEU A 140 20.31 2.62 16.62
N ASN A 141 21.55 3.09 16.84
CA ASN A 141 22.77 2.31 16.60
C ASN A 141 22.82 0.96 17.34
N SER A 142 22.13 0.87 18.47
CA SER A 142 22.05 -0.31 19.35
C SER A 142 20.69 -0.98 19.30
N SER A 143 19.79 -0.50 18.44
CA SER A 143 18.46 -1.09 18.23
C SER A 143 18.54 -2.30 17.30
N SER A 144 17.62 -3.24 17.46
CA SER A 144 17.42 -4.32 16.50
C SER A 144 16.60 -3.84 15.29
N THR A 145 16.74 -4.55 14.17
CA THR A 145 15.90 -4.35 12.96
C THR A 145 14.42 -4.56 13.26
N ALA A 146 14.08 -5.50 14.15
CA ALA A 146 12.71 -5.67 14.65
C ALA A 146 12.16 -4.42 15.38
N SER A 147 12.98 -3.76 16.19
CA SER A 147 12.60 -2.49 16.86
C SER A 147 12.48 -1.34 15.86
N LEU A 148 13.36 -1.27 14.87
CA LEU A 148 13.28 -0.32 13.77
C LEU A 148 11.97 -0.49 12.99
N ARG A 149 11.64 -1.72 12.58
CA ARG A 149 10.39 -2.05 11.87
C ARG A 149 9.17 -1.55 12.65
N LYS A 150 9.01 -2.00 13.90
CA LYS A 150 7.84 -1.69 14.74
C LYS A 150 7.70 -0.21 15.05
N THR A 151 8.82 0.47 15.32
CA THR A 151 8.78 1.86 15.79
C THR A 151 8.66 2.84 14.63
N PHE A 152 9.43 2.64 13.55
CA PHE A 152 9.63 3.65 12.53
C PHE A 152 9.15 3.27 11.14
N LEU A 153 9.02 1.99 10.80
CA LEU A 153 8.58 1.58 9.46
C LEU A 153 7.08 1.26 9.41
N GLN A 154 6.56 0.56 10.43
CA GLN A 154 5.15 0.20 10.61
C GLN A 154 4.34 1.38 11.16
N ARG A 155 4.32 2.47 10.39
CA ARG A 155 3.66 3.73 10.74
C ARG A 155 2.34 3.86 9.99
N ARG A 156 1.30 4.27 10.70
CA ARG A 156 0.05 4.67 10.04
C ARG A 156 0.25 5.96 9.28
N GLY A 157 -0.38 6.06 8.12
CA GLY A 157 -0.41 7.28 7.34
C GLY A 157 -1.58 7.32 6.37
N SER A 158 -1.58 8.35 5.53
CA SER A 158 -2.50 8.46 4.42
C SER A 158 -1.82 9.03 3.19
N LEU A 159 -2.14 8.46 2.04
CA LEU A 159 -1.74 8.93 0.73
C LEU A 159 -2.86 9.76 0.13
N ILE A 160 -2.50 10.90 -0.44
CA ILE A 160 -3.40 11.76 -1.21
C ILE A 160 -2.77 11.94 -2.59
N GLU A 161 -3.51 11.61 -3.63
CA GLU A 161 -3.11 11.92 -5.00
C GLU A 161 -3.59 13.32 -5.35
N THR A 162 -2.65 14.25 -5.55
CA THR A 162 -2.97 15.65 -5.85
C THR A 162 -3.13 15.88 -7.35
N GLU A 163 -2.35 15.16 -8.14
CA GLU A 163 -2.37 15.13 -9.60
C GLU A 163 -2.00 13.70 -10.05
N PRO A 164 -2.25 13.28 -11.30
CA PRO A 164 -1.93 11.94 -11.76
C PRO A 164 -0.50 11.50 -11.43
N ASN A 165 -0.36 10.46 -10.61
CA ASN A 165 0.88 9.90 -10.05
C ASN A 165 1.64 10.78 -9.05
N ILE A 166 1.21 12.03 -8.80
CA ILE A 166 1.82 12.91 -7.79
C ILE A 166 1.12 12.66 -6.47
N HIS A 167 1.88 12.15 -5.51
CA HIS A 167 1.33 11.72 -4.22
C HIS A 167 1.93 12.52 -3.07
N THR A 168 1.11 12.75 -2.05
CA THR A 168 1.52 13.27 -0.76
C THR A 168 1.26 12.21 0.30
N LEU A 169 2.33 11.74 0.95
CA LEU A 169 2.27 10.82 2.07
C LEU A 169 2.29 11.59 3.39
N ASN A 170 1.19 11.50 4.14
CA ASN A 170 1.09 12.05 5.49
C ASN A 170 1.32 10.95 6.50
N VAL A 171 2.43 11.01 7.24
CA VAL A 171 2.78 10.04 8.29
C VAL A 171 2.21 10.52 9.62
N SER A 172 1.49 9.65 10.32
CA SER A 172 0.93 9.98 11.65
C SER A 172 2.05 10.26 12.63
N SER A 173 1.83 11.19 13.57
CA SER A 173 2.83 11.52 14.59
C SER A 173 2.90 10.47 15.71
N ALA A 174 4.06 10.31 16.33
CA ALA A 174 4.25 9.59 17.59
C ALA A 174 5.37 10.20 18.45
N PRO A 175 5.42 9.87 19.76
CA PRO A 175 6.35 10.49 20.70
C PRO A 175 7.84 10.35 20.36
N TYR A 176 8.21 9.31 19.61
CA TYR A 176 9.60 9.06 19.21
C TYR A 176 10.01 9.75 17.90
N ASP A 177 9.11 10.52 17.27
CA ASP A 177 9.43 11.27 16.04
C ASP A 177 10.51 12.32 16.25
N MET A 178 10.75 12.79 17.48
CA MET A 178 11.90 13.67 17.80
C MET A 178 13.27 13.07 17.42
N LEU A 179 13.36 11.74 17.22
CA LEU A 179 14.59 11.10 16.78
C LEU A 179 14.86 11.29 15.29
N LEU A 180 13.85 11.69 14.50
CA LEU A 180 13.97 11.92 13.05
C LEU A 180 14.85 13.13 12.74
N ASP A 181 14.95 14.09 13.65
CA ASP A 181 15.86 15.25 13.53
C ASP A 181 17.33 14.83 13.47
N GLN A 182 17.65 13.60 13.85
CA GLN A 182 18.99 13.02 13.82
C GLN A 182 19.21 12.07 12.63
N LEU A 183 18.30 12.04 11.67
CA LEU A 183 18.51 11.32 10.42
C LEU A 183 19.64 11.98 9.61
N PRO A 184 20.57 11.22 9.05
CA PRO A 184 21.63 11.78 8.21
C PRO A 184 21.16 12.07 6.77
N TRP A 185 19.88 11.87 6.46
CA TRP A 185 19.27 12.18 5.16
C TRP A 185 17.94 12.92 5.33
N GLN A 186 17.49 13.57 4.26
CA GLN A 186 16.22 14.31 4.23
C GLN A 186 15.04 13.40 3.87
N ILE A 187 13.86 13.71 4.42
CA ILE A 187 12.63 12.92 4.24
C ILE A 187 11.48 13.72 3.63
N GLY A 188 11.72 14.89 3.04
CA GLY A 188 10.64 15.77 2.55
C GLY A 188 10.10 15.43 1.15
N THR A 189 10.95 14.88 0.27
CA THR A 189 10.53 14.50 -1.09
C THR A 189 11.29 13.25 -1.51
N ILE A 190 10.55 12.26 -2.00
CA ILE A 190 11.07 11.00 -2.51
C ILE A 190 10.92 11.00 -4.02
N ARG A 191 12.02 10.73 -4.73
CA ARG A 191 12.03 10.51 -6.17
C ARG A 191 13.06 9.44 -6.51
N LEU A 192 12.58 8.25 -6.85
CA LEU A 192 13.40 7.14 -7.33
C LEU A 192 13.34 7.10 -8.86
N GLY A 193 14.38 6.60 -9.52
CA GLY A 193 14.49 6.59 -10.99
C GLY A 193 13.34 5.87 -11.69
N PHE A 194 12.72 4.90 -11.02
CA PHE A 194 11.59 4.11 -11.52
C PHE A 194 10.21 4.67 -11.16
N MET A 195 10.12 5.77 -10.39
CA MET A 195 8.83 6.42 -10.08
C MET A 195 8.40 7.35 -11.23
N PRO A 196 7.11 7.33 -11.64
CA PRO A 196 6.61 8.22 -12.69
C PRO A 196 6.58 9.70 -12.28
N ALA A 197 6.42 9.98 -10.98
CA ALA A 197 6.42 11.33 -10.42
C ALA A 197 6.96 11.32 -8.98
N PRO A 198 7.42 12.47 -8.44
CA PRO A 198 7.88 12.53 -7.05
C PRO A 198 6.72 12.37 -6.06
N MET A 199 7.06 11.90 -4.86
CA MET A 199 6.14 11.85 -3.73
C MET A 199 6.62 12.80 -2.63
N THR A 200 5.75 13.71 -2.20
CA THR A 200 6.00 14.56 -1.03
C THR A 200 5.70 13.76 0.23
N VAL A 201 6.52 13.93 1.27
CA VAL A 201 6.32 13.25 2.56
C VAL A 201 6.24 14.30 3.66
N HIS A 202 5.13 14.29 4.39
CA HIS A 202 4.93 15.10 5.59
C HIS A 202 4.96 14.19 6.81
N TRP A 203 5.94 14.42 7.69
CA TRP A 203 6.08 13.69 8.93
C TRP A 203 5.67 14.56 10.10
N GLY A 204 4.71 14.08 10.90
CA GLY A 204 4.10 14.90 11.93
C GLY A 204 3.21 15.95 11.26
N GLY A 205 1.89 15.71 11.28
CA GLY A 205 0.95 16.67 10.68
C GLY A 205 1.09 18.04 11.33
N HIS A 206 1.63 18.99 10.59
CA HIS A 206 1.60 20.42 10.84
C HIS A 206 0.99 21.12 9.64
#